data_AF-A0A2U2BSI0-F1
#
_entry.id   AF-A0A2U2BSI0-F1
#
_cell.length_a   1.000
_cell.length_b   1.000
_cell.length_c   1.000
_cell.angle_alpha   90.00
_cell.angle_beta   90.00
_cell.angle_gamma   90.00
#
_symmetry.space_group_name_H-M   'P 1'
#
loop_
_entity.id
_entity.type
_entity.pdbx_description
1 polymer ?
#
loop_
_entity_poly.entity_id
_entity_poly.type
_entity_poly.pdbx_seq_one_letter_code
_entity_poly.pdbx_strand_id
1 'polypeptide(L)'
;MKVHESVIREAYKALGLRGDEDFETVKSAFRKRVKSVHPDTSEEPATAETLKALQRMLKAYELLRHHAPRYFELGVTPEEARKGGLRTVDVGERTVMIRMLPFSKTGAIIVPMGDPKWRIILNVRDEMVDGGEEEGPKEREARERKQRELEEAAARAQADVEGGTLGAFYEKFVKASPAARFANWVRKSVA
;
A
#
# COMPACT_ATOMS: atom_id res chain seq x y z
N MET A 1 34.75 -7.80 -22.33
CA MET A 1 33.77 -7.00 -21.55
C MET A 1 33.11 -5.85 -22.31
N LYS A 2 33.80 -5.10 -23.18
CA LYS A 2 33.22 -3.91 -23.87
C LYS A 2 31.98 -4.17 -24.74
N VAL A 3 31.86 -5.38 -25.32
CA VAL A 3 30.72 -5.74 -26.19
C VAL A 3 29.40 -5.73 -25.42
N HIS A 4 29.38 -6.23 -24.18
CA HIS A 4 28.16 -6.26 -23.36
C HIS A 4 27.64 -4.87 -23.02
N GLU A 5 28.54 -3.92 -22.74
CA GLU A 5 28.17 -2.55 -22.39
C GLU A 5 27.59 -1.79 -23.59
N SER A 6 28.13 -2.02 -24.80
CA SER A 6 27.56 -1.47 -26.03
C SER A 6 26.15 -1.98 -26.32
N VAL A 7 25.89 -3.28 -26.11
CA VAL A 7 24.57 -3.89 -26.34
C VAL A 7 23.55 -3.36 -25.33
N ILE A 8 23.93 -3.22 -24.06
CA ILE A 8 23.07 -2.62 -23.03
C ILE A 8 22.71 -1.18 -23.40
N ARG A 9 23.68 -0.39 -23.86
CA ARG A 9 23.43 1.00 -24.28
C ARG A 9 22.52 1.09 -25.50
N GLU A 10 22.64 0.17 -26.46
CA GLU A 10 21.72 0.08 -27.60
C GLU A 10 20.30 -0.30 -27.16
N ALA A 11 20.14 -1.17 -26.17
CA ALA A 11 18.84 -1.51 -25.61
C ALA A 11 18.15 -0.31 -24.95
N TYR A 12 18.90 0.51 -24.19
CA TYR A 12 18.37 1.77 -23.65
C TYR A 12 17.94 2.73 -24.77
N LYS A 13 18.77 2.89 -25.81
CA LYS A 13 18.43 3.72 -26.98
C LYS A 13 17.16 3.24 -27.69
N ALA A 14 16.95 1.94 -27.82
CA ALA A 14 15.74 1.37 -28.44
C ALA A 14 14.46 1.78 -27.70
N LEU A 15 14.55 2.00 -26.38
CA LEU A 15 13.44 2.50 -25.55
C LEU A 15 13.40 4.03 -25.47
N GLY A 16 14.45 4.74 -25.90
CA GLY A 16 14.56 6.20 -25.85
C GLY A 16 15.15 6.73 -24.54
N LEU A 17 16.00 5.94 -23.89
CA LEU A 17 16.65 6.24 -22.61
C LEU A 17 18.14 6.56 -22.79
N ARG A 18 18.75 7.22 -21.81
CA ARG A 18 20.14 7.72 -21.82
C ARG A 18 21.17 6.62 -21.52
N GLY A 19 20.82 5.63 -20.70
CA GLY A 19 21.66 4.46 -20.43
C GLY A 19 21.98 4.18 -18.97
N ASP A 20 21.51 5.01 -18.04
CA ASP A 20 21.80 4.94 -16.60
C ASP A 20 20.54 4.88 -15.74
N GLU A 21 19.37 4.83 -16.38
CA GLU A 21 18.08 4.83 -15.70
C GLU A 21 17.80 3.52 -14.96
N ASP A 22 17.00 3.63 -13.90
CA ASP A 22 16.48 2.51 -13.12
C ASP A 22 15.59 1.58 -13.96
N PHE A 23 15.54 0.31 -13.57
CA PHE A 23 14.63 -0.67 -14.14
C PHE A 23 13.14 -0.26 -14.09
N GLU A 24 12.66 0.41 -13.03
CA GLU A 24 11.28 0.88 -13.01
C GLU A 24 11.03 2.00 -14.05
N THR A 25 12.04 2.85 -14.30
CA THR A 25 11.99 3.84 -15.38
C THR A 25 11.96 3.15 -16.74
N VAL A 26 12.80 2.13 -16.95
CA VAL A 26 12.82 1.28 -18.16
C VAL A 26 11.45 0.66 -18.42
N LYS A 27 10.84 0.07 -17.39
CA LYS A 27 9.51 -0.55 -17.47
C LYS A 27 8.42 0.46 -17.80
N SER A 28 8.47 1.67 -17.24
CA SER A 28 7.53 2.73 -17.57
C SER A 28 7.67 3.21 -19.02
N ALA A 29 8.91 3.38 -19.50
CA ALA A 29 9.20 3.80 -20.87
C ALA A 29 8.79 2.73 -21.88
N PHE A 30 9.09 1.46 -21.58
CA PHE A 30 8.65 0.31 -22.36
C PHE A 30 7.12 0.27 -22.49
N ARG A 31 6.38 0.38 -21.37
CA ARG A 31 4.91 0.40 -21.40
C ARG A 31 4.35 1.53 -22.26
N LYS A 32 4.89 2.75 -22.10
CA LYS A 32 4.47 3.91 -22.92
C LYS A 32 4.68 3.66 -24.41
N ARG A 33 5.84 3.11 -24.77
CA ARG A 33 6.23 2.90 -26.17
C ARG A 33 5.52 1.72 -26.82
N VAL A 34 5.32 0.63 -26.08
CA VAL A 34 4.49 -0.48 -26.53
C VAL A 34 3.07 -0.01 -26.75
N LYS A 35 2.48 0.77 -25.82
CA LYS A 35 1.13 1.30 -26.00
C LYS A 35 0.98 2.15 -27.27
N SER A 36 2.01 2.89 -27.69
CA SER A 36 1.98 3.66 -28.94
C SER A 36 2.11 2.82 -30.22
N VAL A 37 2.66 1.60 -30.14
CA VAL A 37 2.97 0.76 -31.32
C VAL A 37 2.11 -0.52 -31.34
N HIS A 38 1.34 -0.78 -30.28
CA HIS A 38 0.55 -2.00 -30.15
C HIS A 38 -0.60 -2.00 -31.17
N PRO A 39 -0.77 -3.07 -31.97
CA PRO A 39 -1.75 -3.13 -33.04
C PRO A 39 -3.21 -2.96 -32.57
N ASP A 40 -3.51 -3.34 -31.32
CA ASP A 40 -4.87 -3.15 -30.75
C ASP A 40 -5.15 -1.72 -30.27
N THR A 41 -4.12 -0.87 -30.13
CA THR A 41 -4.27 0.52 -29.65
C THR A 41 -3.97 1.55 -30.74
N SER A 42 -3.20 1.17 -31.76
CA SER A 42 -2.98 1.99 -32.94
C SER A 42 -4.12 1.83 -33.96
N GLU A 43 -4.67 2.94 -34.43
CA GLU A 43 -5.67 2.97 -35.51
C GLU A 43 -5.07 2.53 -36.87
N GLU A 44 -3.74 2.43 -36.96
CA GLU A 44 -3.02 1.99 -38.15
C GLU A 44 -2.88 0.46 -38.24
N PRO A 45 -3.00 -0.13 -39.44
CA PRO A 45 -2.88 -1.56 -39.64
C PRO A 45 -1.47 -2.07 -39.31
N ALA A 46 -1.40 -3.25 -38.67
CA ALA A 46 -0.17 -3.90 -38.27
C ALA A 46 0.76 -4.18 -39.47
N THR A 47 1.70 -3.27 -39.71
CA THR A 47 2.67 -3.36 -40.80
C THR A 47 3.87 -4.22 -40.37
N ALA A 48 4.54 -4.90 -41.30
CA ALA A 48 5.71 -5.74 -40.98
C ALA A 48 6.84 -4.98 -40.25
N GLU A 49 6.90 -3.65 -40.43
CA GLU A 49 7.84 -2.77 -39.74
C GLU A 49 7.47 -2.53 -38.26
N THR A 50 6.19 -2.41 -37.92
CA THR A 50 5.73 -2.23 -36.54
C THR A 50 5.99 -3.49 -35.71
N LEU A 51 5.78 -4.67 -36.31
CA LEU A 51 6.13 -5.96 -35.68
C LEU A 51 7.64 -6.09 -35.42
N LYS A 52 8.49 -5.69 -36.38
CA LYS A 52 9.95 -5.68 -36.18
C LYS A 52 10.37 -4.70 -35.09
N ALA A 53 9.75 -3.52 -35.02
CA ALA A 53 10.00 -2.55 -33.96
C ALA A 53 9.60 -3.10 -32.59
N LEU A 54 8.43 -3.74 -32.48
CA LEU A 54 7.96 -4.37 -31.26
C LEU A 54 8.87 -5.51 -30.79
N GLN A 55 9.32 -6.37 -31.70
CA GLN A 55 10.30 -7.43 -31.38
C GLN A 55 11.62 -6.86 -30.86
N ARG A 56 12.11 -5.76 -31.43
CA ARG A 56 13.32 -5.08 -30.94
C ARG A 56 13.12 -4.53 -29.53
N MET A 57 11.96 -3.93 -29.24
CA MET A 57 11.64 -3.42 -27.91
C MET A 57 11.51 -4.53 -26.86
N LEU A 58 10.91 -5.67 -27.22
CA LEU A 58 10.81 -6.84 -26.33
C LEU A 58 12.20 -7.38 -25.98
N LYS A 59 13.06 -7.58 -26.98
CA LYS A 59 14.44 -8.02 -26.75
C LYS A 59 15.24 -7.03 -25.89
N ALA A 60 15.07 -5.72 -26.15
CA ALA A 60 15.70 -4.69 -25.34
C ALA A 60 15.22 -4.73 -23.88
N TYR A 61 13.91 -4.90 -23.66
CA TYR A 61 13.34 -5.01 -22.32
C TYR A 61 13.82 -6.26 -21.57
N GLU A 62 13.87 -7.42 -22.21
CA GLU A 62 14.41 -8.65 -21.60
C GLU A 62 15.87 -8.48 -21.18
N LEU A 63 16.70 -7.87 -22.04
CA LEU A 63 18.09 -7.58 -21.70
C LEU A 63 18.17 -6.66 -20.48
N LEU A 64 17.44 -5.55 -20.49
CA LEU A 64 17.45 -4.58 -19.40
C LEU A 64 16.86 -5.14 -18.11
N ARG A 65 15.91 -6.09 -18.17
CA ARG A 65 15.42 -6.79 -16.98
C ARG A 65 16.51 -7.50 -16.19
N HIS A 66 17.54 -7.99 -16.88
CA HIS A 66 18.66 -8.68 -16.24
C HIS A 66 19.84 -7.77 -15.89
N HIS A 67 19.99 -6.64 -16.58
CA HIS A 67 21.18 -5.78 -16.50
C HIS A 67 20.96 -4.38 -15.94
N ALA A 68 19.72 -3.87 -15.92
CA ALA A 68 19.44 -2.54 -15.39
C ALA A 68 19.67 -2.51 -13.87
N PRO A 69 20.27 -1.43 -13.34
CA PRO A 69 20.39 -1.24 -11.91
C PRO A 69 19.00 -1.09 -11.29
N ARG A 70 18.88 -1.49 -10.02
CA ARG A 70 17.67 -1.28 -9.22
C ARG A 70 18.00 -0.40 -8.03
N TYR A 71 17.19 0.62 -7.81
CA TYR A 71 17.38 1.50 -6.67
C TYR A 71 16.45 1.13 -5.51
N PHE A 72 16.98 1.17 -4.31
CA PHE A 72 16.23 1.01 -3.07
C PHE A 72 16.57 2.14 -2.12
N GLU A 73 15.57 2.83 -1.60
CA GLU A 73 15.78 3.89 -0.63
C GLU A 73 15.83 3.32 0.79
N LEU A 74 16.93 3.56 1.50
CA LEU A 74 17.10 3.13 2.89
C LEU A 74 17.08 4.35 3.81
N GLY A 75 16.07 4.41 4.68
CA GLY A 75 16.02 5.35 5.79
C GLY A 75 17.02 4.97 6.88
N VAL A 76 17.85 5.91 7.30
CA VAL A 76 18.88 5.73 8.34
C VAL A 76 18.87 6.95 9.26
N THR A 77 19.03 6.74 10.57
CA THR A 77 19.13 7.86 11.52
C THR A 77 20.49 8.54 11.42
N PRO A 78 20.65 9.81 11.83
CA PRO A 78 21.96 10.46 11.76
C PRO A 78 23.01 9.80 12.66
N GLU A 79 22.60 9.20 13.77
CA GLU A 79 23.50 8.45 14.65
C GLU A 79 24.04 7.20 13.97
N GLU A 80 23.15 6.44 13.34
CA GLU A 80 23.52 5.28 12.53
C GLU A 80 24.45 5.68 11.38
N ALA A 81 24.13 6.77 10.68
CA ALA A 81 24.92 7.27 9.56
C ALA A 81 26.32 7.76 9.99
N ARG A 82 26.46 8.33 11.20
CA ARG A 82 27.76 8.72 11.80
C ARG A 82 28.59 7.50 12.16
N LYS A 83 28.00 6.51 12.82
CA LYS A 83 28.67 5.28 13.25
C LYS A 83 29.13 4.43 12.06
N GLY A 84 28.30 4.35 11.02
CA GLY A 84 28.51 3.43 9.90
C GLY A 84 28.47 1.97 10.34
N GLY A 85 29.04 1.08 9.53
CA GLY A 85 29.21 -0.34 9.85
C GLY A 85 28.67 -1.30 8.79
N LEU A 86 28.75 -2.59 9.09
CA LEU A 86 28.04 -3.61 8.33
C LEU A 86 26.59 -3.64 8.82
N ARG A 87 25.64 -3.58 7.90
CA ARG A 87 24.21 -3.68 8.19
C ARG A 87 23.56 -4.66 7.24
N THR A 88 22.64 -5.44 7.77
CA THR A 88 21.77 -6.30 6.98
C THR A 88 20.49 -5.53 6.69
N VAL A 89 20.10 -5.48 5.41
CA VAL A 89 18.93 -4.73 4.93
C VAL A 89 18.08 -5.66 4.07
N ASP A 90 16.77 -5.64 4.32
CA ASP A 90 15.81 -6.36 3.50
C ASP A 90 15.41 -5.48 2.32
N VAL A 91 15.73 -5.96 1.12
CA VAL A 91 15.46 -5.29 -0.15
C VAL A 91 14.49 -6.18 -0.94
N GLY A 92 13.20 -5.88 -0.78
CA GLY A 92 12.12 -6.72 -1.32
C GLY A 92 12.03 -8.06 -0.58
N GLU A 93 12.14 -9.17 -1.31
CA GLU A 93 12.09 -10.55 -0.76
C GLU A 93 13.47 -11.10 -0.35
N ARG A 94 14.52 -10.26 -0.38
CA ARG A 94 15.90 -10.69 -0.16
C ARG A 94 16.56 -9.87 0.92
N THR A 95 17.35 -10.54 1.74
CA THR A 95 18.19 -9.94 2.76
C THR A 95 19.60 -9.77 2.20
N VAL A 96 20.11 -8.55 2.17
CA VAL A 96 21.46 -8.22 1.67
C VAL A 96 22.29 -7.52 2.72
N MET A 97 23.59 -7.74 2.71
CA MET A 97 24.52 -7.02 3.59
C MET A 97 25.07 -5.79 2.87
N ILE A 98 24.99 -4.64 3.53
CA ILE A 98 25.61 -3.39 3.09
C ILE A 98 26.72 -3.00 4.05
N ARG A 99 27.75 -2.35 3.50
CA ARG A 99 28.75 -1.66 4.29
C ARG A 99 28.52 -0.16 4.17
N MET A 100 28.01 0.43 5.24
CA MET A 100 27.83 1.87 5.36
C MET A 100 29.13 2.48 5.90
N LEU A 101 29.64 3.50 5.20
CA LEU A 101 30.82 4.24 5.66
C LEU A 101 30.41 5.18 6.79
N PRO A 102 31.31 5.47 7.76
CA PRO A 102 31.03 6.45 8.79
C PRO A 102 30.85 7.84 8.14
N PHE A 103 29.96 8.65 8.73
CA PHE A 103 29.56 9.96 8.21
C PHE A 103 28.93 9.91 6.81
N SER A 104 28.18 8.84 6.51
CA SER A 104 27.45 8.75 5.25
C SER A 104 26.38 9.85 5.17
N LYS A 105 26.25 10.49 4.00
CA LYS A 105 25.29 11.56 3.74
C LYS A 105 24.06 11.04 3.02
N THR A 106 22.95 11.78 3.10
CA THR A 106 21.78 11.58 2.24
C THR A 106 22.18 11.64 0.76
N GLY A 107 21.66 10.70 -0.03
CA GLY A 107 22.00 10.51 -1.44
C GLY A 107 23.21 9.63 -1.70
N ALA A 108 23.92 9.14 -0.66
CA ALA A 108 25.03 8.22 -0.86
C ALA A 108 24.53 6.90 -1.46
N ILE A 109 25.18 6.44 -2.54
CA ILE A 109 24.87 5.19 -3.23
C ILE A 109 25.78 4.09 -2.69
N ILE A 110 25.18 3.05 -2.12
CA ILE A 110 25.89 1.88 -1.60
C ILE A 110 25.53 0.67 -2.46
N VAL A 111 26.55 -0.09 -2.87
CA VAL A 111 26.38 -1.38 -3.53
C VAL A 111 26.39 -2.47 -2.46
N PRO A 112 25.33 -3.30 -2.33
CA PRO A 112 25.30 -4.38 -1.37
C PRO A 112 26.31 -5.47 -1.74
N MET A 113 26.83 -6.14 -0.72
CA MET A 113 27.72 -7.28 -0.87
C MET A 113 26.89 -8.50 -1.29
N GLY A 114 27.21 -9.06 -2.45
CA GLY A 114 26.59 -10.26 -3.00
C GLY A 114 25.70 -10.02 -4.22
N ASP A 115 25.02 -8.87 -4.32
CA ASP A 115 24.18 -8.53 -5.48
C ASP A 115 24.55 -7.16 -6.07
N PRO A 116 25.43 -7.10 -7.09
CA PRO A 116 25.91 -5.85 -7.65
C PRO A 116 24.84 -5.08 -8.46
N LYS A 117 23.65 -5.67 -8.66
CA LYS A 117 22.55 -5.04 -9.42
C LYS A 117 21.77 -4.03 -8.61
N TRP A 118 21.73 -4.23 -7.29
CA TRP A 118 21.05 -3.32 -6.39
C TRP A 118 21.94 -2.13 -6.03
N ARG A 119 21.33 -0.97 -5.93
CA ARG A 119 21.94 0.28 -5.49
C ARG A 119 21.06 0.85 -4.40
N ILE A 120 21.62 0.98 -3.21
CA ILE A 120 20.89 1.48 -2.06
C ILE A 120 21.21 2.97 -1.92
N ILE A 121 20.19 3.82 -2.02
CA ILE A 121 20.30 5.25 -1.80
C ILE A 121 20.01 5.50 -0.33
N LEU A 122 21.00 6.01 0.38
CA LEU A 122 20.82 6.39 1.78
C LEU A 122 19.99 7.66 1.89
N ASN A 123 19.00 7.63 2.77
CA ASN A 123 18.21 8.78 3.15
C ASN A 123 18.40 8.98 4.65
N VAL A 124 19.31 9.88 5.01
CA VAL A 124 19.55 10.22 6.41
C VAL A 124 18.46 11.21 6.81
N ARG A 125 17.54 10.73 7.64
CA ARG A 125 16.48 11.53 8.23
C ARG A 125 16.56 11.35 9.73
N ASP A 126 16.34 12.45 10.46
CA ASP A 126 16.01 12.32 11.86
C ASP A 126 14.81 11.40 11.98
N GLU A 127 14.89 10.43 12.89
CA GLU A 127 13.70 9.74 13.35
C GLU A 127 12.84 10.86 13.94
N MET A 128 11.87 11.35 13.18
CA MET A 128 10.75 12.03 13.80
C MET A 128 10.17 10.94 14.67
N VAL A 129 10.55 10.97 15.95
CA VAL A 129 9.72 10.43 17.00
C VAL A 129 8.40 11.11 16.73
N ASP A 130 7.43 10.35 16.18
CA ASP A 130 6.04 10.66 16.42
C ASP A 130 6.02 10.76 17.93
N GLY A 131 6.11 11.99 18.43
CA GLY A 131 6.03 12.30 19.85
C GLY A 131 4.68 11.75 20.17
N GLY A 132 4.68 10.52 20.68
CA GLY A 132 3.48 9.74 20.72
C GLY A 132 2.44 10.64 21.33
N GLU A 133 1.26 10.64 20.76
CA GLU A 133 0.10 10.76 21.63
C GLU A 133 0.19 9.52 22.57
N GLU A 134 1.18 9.48 23.47
CA GLU A 134 1.05 8.81 24.74
C GLU A 134 -0.06 9.61 25.40
N GLU A 135 -1.30 9.22 25.07
CA GLU A 135 -2.52 9.69 25.69
C GLU A 135 -2.22 9.70 27.18
N GLY A 136 -2.05 10.90 27.74
CA GLY A 136 -1.68 11.02 29.14
C GLY A 136 -2.70 10.24 29.97
N PRO A 137 -2.34 9.74 31.17
CA PRO A 137 -3.26 8.95 31.99
C PRO A 137 -4.64 9.62 32.16
N LYS A 138 -4.70 10.95 32.15
CA LYS A 138 -5.93 11.76 32.18
C LYS A 138 -6.82 11.64 30.94
N GLU A 139 -6.23 11.51 29.76
CA GLU A 139 -6.97 11.40 28.49
C GLU A 139 -7.58 10.01 28.31
N ARG A 140 -6.82 8.98 28.73
CA ARG A 140 -7.31 7.61 28.84
C ARG A 140 -8.46 7.48 29.84
N GLU A 141 -8.33 8.07 31.03
CA GLU A 141 -9.41 8.11 32.03
C GLU A 141 -10.65 8.86 31.51
N ALA A 142 -10.47 9.97 30.77
CA ALA A 142 -11.57 10.72 30.18
C ALA A 142 -12.33 9.91 29.12
N ARG A 143 -11.61 9.11 28.32
CA ARG A 143 -12.22 8.22 27.32
C ARG A 143 -12.96 7.06 27.98
N GLU A 144 -12.36 6.44 28.99
CA GLU A 144 -13.00 5.37 29.75
C GLU A 144 -14.26 5.86 30.47
N ARG A 145 -14.26 7.09 31.00
CA ARG A 145 -15.47 7.72 31.57
C ARG A 145 -16.53 7.94 30.51
N LYS A 146 -16.20 8.54 29.36
CA LYS A 146 -17.14 8.74 28.24
C LYS A 146 -17.72 7.42 27.74
N GLN A 147 -16.90 6.37 27.67
CA GLN A 147 -17.33 5.05 27.22
C GLN A 147 -18.32 4.42 28.21
N ARG A 148 -18.06 4.55 29.52
CA ARG A 148 -19.02 4.12 30.56
C ARG A 148 -20.33 4.91 30.52
N GLU A 149 -20.26 6.23 30.29
CA GLU A 149 -21.46 7.07 30.15
C GLU A 149 -22.29 6.66 28.92
N LEU A 150 -21.64 6.31 27.81
CA LEU A 150 -22.30 5.81 26.60
C LEU A 150 -22.92 4.42 26.82
N GLU A 151 -22.22 3.53 27.50
CA GLU A 151 -22.73 2.19 27.86
C GLU A 151 -23.92 2.28 28.81
N GLU A 152 -23.87 3.17 29.82
CA GLU A 152 -24.98 3.40 30.74
C GLU A 152 -26.19 4.03 30.02
N ALA A 153 -25.95 4.98 29.11
CA ALA A 153 -27.00 5.57 28.29
C ALA A 153 -27.65 4.54 27.35
N ALA A 154 -26.85 3.65 26.75
CA ALA A 154 -27.35 2.55 25.93
C ALA A 154 -28.18 1.56 26.75
N ALA A 155 -27.73 1.21 27.96
CA ALA A 155 -28.47 0.33 28.86
C ALA A 155 -29.81 0.93 29.31
N ARG A 156 -29.84 2.24 29.61
CA ARG A 156 -31.09 2.95 29.92
C ARG A 156 -32.05 2.97 28.74
N ALA A 157 -31.55 3.28 27.53
CA ALA A 157 -32.37 3.26 26.32
C ALA A 157 -32.96 1.86 26.05
N GLN A 158 -32.19 0.80 26.30
CA GLN A 158 -32.68 -0.57 26.15
C GLN A 158 -33.76 -0.91 27.18
N ALA A 159 -33.59 -0.49 28.44
CA ALA A 159 -34.60 -0.67 29.49
C ALA A 159 -35.91 0.11 29.18
N ASP A 160 -35.82 1.30 28.60
CA ASP A 160 -37.00 2.08 28.19
C ASP A 160 -37.77 1.40 27.04
N VAL A 161 -37.07 0.76 26.10
CA VAL A 161 -37.70 -0.03 25.03
C VAL A 161 -38.40 -1.28 25.60
N GLU A 162 -37.77 -1.98 26.54
CA GLU A 162 -38.36 -3.13 27.23
C GLU A 162 -39.56 -2.72 28.11
N GLY A 163 -39.47 -1.60 28.83
CA GLY A 163 -40.58 -1.04 29.60
C GLY A 163 -41.75 -0.61 28.73
N GLY A 164 -41.47 0.03 27.59
CA GLY A 164 -42.49 0.44 26.61
C GLY A 164 -43.20 -0.73 25.95
N THR A 165 -42.48 -1.82 25.65
CA THR A 165 -43.09 -3.04 25.09
C THR A 165 -43.98 -3.76 26.11
N LEU A 166 -43.58 -3.81 27.39
CA LEU A 166 -44.41 -4.37 28.45
C LEU A 166 -45.67 -3.53 28.71
N GLY A 167 -45.54 -2.20 28.69
CA GLY A 167 -46.67 -1.27 28.83
C GLY A 167 -47.68 -1.40 27.68
N ALA A 168 -47.20 -1.48 26.44
CA ALA A 168 -48.05 -1.70 25.27
C ALA A 168 -48.77 -3.07 25.30
N PHE A 169 -48.11 -4.10 25.84
CA PHE A 169 -48.75 -5.39 26.11
C PHE A 169 -49.83 -5.27 27.17
N TYR A 170 -49.55 -4.62 28.30
CA TYR A 170 -50.49 -4.46 29.41
C TYR A 170 -51.74 -3.68 28.98
N GLU A 171 -51.59 -2.61 28.19
CA GLU A 171 -52.73 -1.87 27.63
C GLU A 171 -53.59 -2.75 26.72
N LYS A 172 -52.98 -3.48 25.78
CA LYS A 172 -53.72 -4.37 24.87
C LYS A 172 -54.40 -5.53 25.61
N PHE A 173 -53.77 -6.06 26.64
CA PHE A 173 -54.28 -7.22 27.36
C PHE A 173 -55.33 -6.83 28.39
N VAL A 174 -55.10 -5.79 29.19
CA VAL A 174 -55.97 -5.45 30.33
C VAL A 174 -57.10 -4.49 29.94
N LYS A 175 -56.86 -3.50 29.07
CA LYS A 175 -57.87 -2.48 28.72
C LYS A 175 -58.78 -2.87 27.54
N ALA A 176 -58.44 -3.90 26.77
CA ALA A 176 -59.35 -4.38 25.73
C ALA A 176 -60.61 -4.99 26.39
N SER A 177 -61.79 -4.40 26.11
CA SER A 177 -63.05 -4.92 26.63
C SER A 177 -63.30 -6.36 26.17
N PRO A 178 -64.07 -7.17 26.91
CA PRO A 178 -64.37 -8.56 26.53
C PRO A 178 -64.90 -8.70 25.10
N ALA A 179 -65.71 -7.73 24.63
CA ALA A 179 -66.23 -7.70 23.26
C ALA A 179 -65.13 -7.48 22.20
N ALA A 180 -64.14 -6.64 22.47
CA ALA A 180 -63.00 -6.41 21.57
C ALA A 180 -62.10 -7.66 21.47
N ARG A 181 -61.94 -8.40 22.56
CA ARG A 181 -61.22 -9.69 22.57
C ARG A 181 -61.96 -10.75 21.74
N PHE A 182 -63.29 -10.83 21.89
CA PHE A 182 -64.13 -11.76 21.13
C PHE A 182 -64.12 -11.47 19.62
N ALA A 183 -64.22 -10.20 19.23
CA ALA A 183 -64.18 -9.79 17.83
C ALA A 183 -62.82 -10.05 17.14
N ASN A 184 -61.71 -9.96 17.88
CA ASN A 184 -60.39 -10.32 17.36
C ASN A 184 -60.17 -11.83 17.27
N TRP A 185 -60.76 -12.61 18.19
CA TRP A 185 -60.73 -14.07 18.12
C TRP A 185 -61.51 -14.60 16.91
N VAL A 186 -62.74 -14.09 16.67
CA VAL A 186 -63.56 -14.44 15.51
C VAL A 186 -62.88 -14.06 14.18
N ARG A 187 -62.19 -12.91 14.11
CA ARG A 187 -61.42 -12.54 12.91
C ARG A 187 -60.21 -13.43 12.66
N LYS A 188 -59.57 -13.96 13.71
CA LYS A 188 -58.44 -14.89 13.59
C LYS A 188 -58.85 -16.33 13.26
N SER A 189 -60.10 -16.71 13.49
CA SER A 189 -60.61 -18.05 13.16
C SER A 189 -61.24 -18.16 11.77
N VAL A 190 -61.43 -17.02 11.07
CA VAL A 190 -62.03 -16.94 9.73
C VAL A 190 -60.98 -16.59 8.65
N ALA A 191 -59.74 -16.33 9.06
CA ALA A 191 -58.56 -16.24 8.18
C ALA A 191 -57.73 -17.51 8.30
#